data_AF-A0A7Z0EIA1-F1
#
_entry.id   AF-A0A7Z0EIA1-F1
#
_cell.length_a   1.000
_cell.length_b   1.000
_cell.length_c   1.000
_cell.angle_alpha   90.00
_cell.angle_beta   90.00
_cell.angle_gamma   90.00
#
_symmetry.space_group_name_H-M   'P 1'
#
loop_
_entity.id
_entity.type
_entity.pdbx_description
1 polymer ?
#
loop_
_entity_poly.entity_id
_entity_poly.type
_entity_poly.pdbx_seq_one_letter_code
_entity_poly.pdbx_strand_id
1 'polypeptide(L)' 'MELDPEPALLLSLCARPVSVAEVASRSGFALGVVRILLADLLDQGYAVVHSSEWEKRRPDAATLRSVLERIRAL' A
#
# COMPACT_ATOMS: atom_id res chain seq x y z
N MET A 1 -24.52 3.49 -10.53
CA MET A 1 -23.24 3.40 -11.27
C MET A 1 -22.57 2.16 -10.72
N GLU A 2 -22.48 1.10 -11.52
CA GLU A 2 -21.83 -0.15 -11.14
C GLU A 2 -20.33 0.05 -11.38
N LEU A 3 -19.50 -0.13 -10.35
CA LEU A 3 -18.05 -0.10 -10.52
C LEU A 3 -17.60 -1.39 -11.19
N ASP A 4 -16.59 -1.30 -12.03
CA ASP A 4 -15.85 -2.47 -12.50
C ASP A 4 -15.39 -3.33 -11.31
N PRO A 5 -15.31 -4.66 -11.47
CA PRO A 5 -15.07 -5.56 -10.35
C PRO A 5 -13.70 -5.33 -9.68
N GLU A 6 -12.69 -4.87 -10.42
CA GLU A 6 -11.37 -4.59 -9.88
C GLU A 6 -11.37 -3.37 -8.95
N PRO A 7 -11.83 -2.17 -9.37
CA PRO A 7 -12.03 -1.04 -8.46
C PRO A 7 -12.87 -1.37 -7.21
N ALA A 8 -13.96 -2.13 -7.38
CA ALA A 8 -14.82 -2.54 -6.27
C ALA A 8 -14.07 -3.43 -5.26
N LEU A 9 -13.26 -4.38 -5.76
CA LEU A 9 -12.39 -5.21 -4.94
C LEU A 9 -11.36 -4.35 -4.19
N LEU A 10 -10.67 -3.43 -4.86
CA LEU A 10 -9.68 -2.56 -4.20
C LEU A 10 -10.32 -1.72 -3.08
N LEU A 11 -11.49 -1.12 -3.32
CA LEU A 11 -12.20 -0.37 -2.28
C LEU A 11 -12.58 -1.24 -1.08
N SER A 12 -13.03 -2.48 -1.32
CA SER A 12 -13.33 -3.42 -0.24
C SER A 12 -12.10 -3.75 0.62
N LEU A 13 -10.91 -3.82 0.02
CA LEU A 13 -9.65 -4.04 0.72
C LEU A 13 -9.17 -2.80 1.49
N CYS A 14 -9.57 -1.61 1.05
CA CYS A 14 -9.22 -0.30 1.62
C CYS A 14 -10.22 0.22 2.66
N ALA A 15 -11.10 -0.62 3.22
CA ALA A 15 -12.07 -0.22 4.24
C ALA A 15 -11.43 0.32 5.55
N ARG A 16 -10.14 0.07 5.77
CA ARG A 16 -9.29 0.69 6.80
C ARG A 16 -7.97 1.12 6.17
N PRO A 17 -7.20 2.04 6.79
CA PRO A 17 -5.88 2.40 6.30
C PRO A 17 -5.01 1.15 6.12
N VAL A 18 -4.58 0.91 4.88
CA VAL A 18 -3.83 -0.26 4.45
C VAL A 18 -2.70 0.18 3.53
N SER A 19 -1.57 -0.50 3.58
CA SER A 19 -0.45 -0.18 2.70
C SER A 19 -0.75 -0.60 1.26
N VAL A 20 -0.27 0.16 0.28
CA VAL A 20 -0.44 -0.19 -1.15
C VAL A 20 0.17 -1.55 -1.48
N ALA A 21 1.28 -1.92 -0.82
CA ALA A 21 1.91 -3.23 -0.97
C ALA A 21 1.02 -4.38 -0.47
N GLU A 22 0.32 -4.17 0.65
CA GLU A 22 -0.61 -5.17 1.17
C GLU A 22 -1.86 -5.31 0.30
N VAL A 23 -2.39 -4.21 -0.25
CA VAL A 23 -3.48 -4.28 -1.24
C VAL A 23 -3.06 -5.13 -2.44
N ALA A 24 -1.87 -4.90 -2.99
CA ALA A 24 -1.33 -5.71 -4.09
C ALA A 24 -1.17 -7.19 -3.71
N SER A 25 -0.63 -7.47 -2.53
CA SER A 25 -0.50 -8.85 -2.04
C SER A 25 -1.85 -9.55 -1.89
N ARG A 26 -2.91 -8.84 -1.48
CA ARG A 26 -4.24 -9.42 -1.23
C ARG A 26 -5.10 -9.50 -2.50
N SER A 27 -4.96 -8.56 -3.42
CA SER A 27 -5.70 -8.58 -4.68
C SER A 27 -5.06 -9.49 -5.74
N GLY A 28 -3.78 -9.82 -5.59
CA GLY A 28 -3.02 -10.59 -6.57
C GLY A 28 -2.58 -9.77 -7.78
N PHE A 29 -2.83 -8.46 -7.79
CA PHE A 29 -2.39 -7.57 -8.87
C PHE A 29 -0.94 -7.13 -8.67
N ALA A 30 -0.25 -6.87 -9.78
CA ALA A 30 1.07 -6.26 -9.73
C ALA A 30 1.00 -4.88 -9.02
N LEU A 31 2.03 -4.58 -8.22
CA LEU A 31 2.07 -3.33 -7.44
C LEU A 31 1.86 -2.07 -8.30
N GLY A 32 2.41 -2.05 -9.52
CA GLY A 32 2.20 -0.96 -10.47
C GLY A 32 0.74 -0.80 -10.90
N VAL A 33 0.04 -1.91 -11.13
CA VAL A 33 -1.38 -1.91 -11.51
C VAL A 33 -2.24 -1.37 -10.37
N VAL A 34 -2.00 -1.83 -9.13
CA VAL A 34 -2.70 -1.31 -7.94
C VAL A 34 -2.50 0.19 -7.78
N ARG A 35 -1.29 0.70 -8.01
CA ARG A 35 -1.03 2.15 -7.92
C ARG A 35 -1.84 2.95 -8.94
N ILE A 36 -2.02 2.44 -10.16
CA ILE A 36 -2.80 3.10 -11.20
C ILE A 36 -4.29 3.10 -10.81
N LEU A 37 -4.83 1.93 -10.47
CA LEU A 37 -6.24 1.82 -10.07
C LEU A 37 -6.57 2.65 -8.83
N LEU A 38 -5.68 2.69 -7.84
CA LEU A 38 -5.86 3.54 -6.67
C LEU A 38 -5.75 5.03 -7.02
N ALA A 39 -4.91 5.43 -7.97
CA ALA A 39 -4.84 6.82 -8.42
C ALA A 39 -6.18 7.26 -9.04
N ASP A 40 -6.78 6.42 -9.88
CA ASP A 40 -8.10 6.70 -10.46
C ASP A 40 -9.18 6.83 -9.37
N LEU A 41 -9.16 5.94 -8.37
CA LEU A 41 -10.09 5.98 -7.23
C LEU A 41 -9.87 7.22 -6.34
N LEU A 42 -8.63 7.69 -6.20
CA LEU A 42 -8.30 8.93 -5.48
C LEU A 42 -8.82 10.16 -6.24
N ASP A 43 -8.60 10.21 -7.55
CA ASP A 43 -9.05 11.31 -8.41
C ASP A 43 -10.58 11.42 -8.43
N GLN A 44 -11.28 10.30 -8.30
CA GLN A 44 -12.74 10.24 -8.19
C GLN A 44 -13.26 10.47 -6.77
N GLY A 45 -12.38 10.57 -5.77
CA GLY A 45 -12.75 10.82 -4.36
C GLY A 45 -13.31 9.61 -3.62
N TYR A 46 -13.16 8.39 -4.16
CA TYR A 46 -13.59 7.14 -3.50
C TYR A 46 -12.60 6.65 -2.44
N ALA A 47 -11.35 7.09 -2.51
CA ALA A 47 -10.30 6.77 -1.56
C ALA A 47 -9.59 8.04 -1.10
N VAL A 48 -8.82 7.94 -0.01
CA VAL A 48 -7.92 8.99 0.47
C VAL A 48 -6.59 8.38 0.88
N VAL A 49 -5.50 9.12 0.70
CA VAL A 49 -4.19 8.72 1.20
C VAL A 49 -4.05 9.17 2.65
N HIS A 50 -3.85 8.22 3.55
CA HIS A 50 -3.48 8.50 4.92
C HIS A 50 -1.95 8.61 5.05
N SER A 51 -1.43 9.81 5.32
CA SER A 51 -0.02 9.95 5.67
C SER A 51 0.19 9.49 7.12
N SER A 52 0.99 8.46 7.31
CA SER A 52 1.30 7.95 8.65
C SER A 52 2.46 8.74 9.26
N GLU A 53 2.35 9.11 10.54
CA GLU A 53 3.47 9.63 11.33
C GLU A 53 4.70 8.70 11.29
N TRP A 54 4.51 7.40 11.04
CA TRP A 54 5.60 6.44 10.80
C TRP A 54 6.53 6.87 9.66
N GLU A 55 6.00 7.46 8.60
CA GLU A 55 6.79 7.84 7.42
C GLU A 55 7.82 8.92 7.77
N LYS A 56 7.48 9.82 8.70
CA LYS A 56 8.40 10.83 9.25
C LYS A 56 9.46 10.25 10.18
N ARG A 57 9.19 9.07 10.79
CA ARG A 57 10.08 8.41 11.76
C ARG A 57 10.73 7.15 11.19
N ARG A 58 10.64 6.93 9.88
CA ARG A 58 11.14 5.72 9.24
C ARG A 58 12.66 5.66 9.41
N PRO A 59 13.22 4.55 9.92
CA PRO A 59 14.66 4.38 10.01
C PRO A 59 15.30 4.47 8.61
N ASP A 60 16.49 5.05 8.53
CA ASP A 60 17.22 5.08 7.27
C ASP A 60 17.61 3.67 6.79
N ALA A 61 17.91 3.57 5.50
CA ALA A 61 18.26 2.30 4.88
C ALA A 61 19.53 1.68 5.49
N ALA A 62 20.45 2.49 6.00
CA ALA A 62 21.68 2.01 6.64
C ALA A 62 21.37 1.29 7.96
N THR A 63 20.50 1.87 8.77
CA THR A 63 19.99 1.30 10.04
C THR A 63 19.25 0.00 9.77
N LEU A 64 18.32 -0.02 8.81
CA LEU A 64 17.59 -1.23 8.43
C LEU A 64 18.55 -2.34 7.96
N ARG A 65 19.58 -1.99 7.18
CA ARG A 65 20.60 -2.94 6.72
C ARG A 65 21.42 -3.49 7.89
N SER A 66 21.83 -2.63 8.83
CA SER A 66 22.57 -3.05 10.03
C SER A 66 21.78 -4.06 10.86
N VAL A 67 20.49 -3.80 11.07
CA VAL A 67 19.59 -4.74 11.79
C VAL A 67 19.45 -6.05 11.03
N LEU A 68 19.25 -6.00 9.70
CA LEU A 68 19.11 -7.21 8.87
C LEU A 68 20.35 -8.09 8.92
N GLU A 69 21.54 -7.52 8.80
CA GLU A 69 22.80 -8.26 8.89
C GLU A 69 22.99 -8.91 10.27
N ARG A 70 22.61 -8.21 11.34
CA ARG A 70 22.63 -8.77 12.70
C ARG A 70 21.65 -9.95 12.86
N ILE A 71 20.45 -9.86 12.31
CA ILE A 71 19.46 -10.94 12.37
C ILE A 71 19.93 -12.18 11.60
N ARG A 72 20.59 -12.01 10.45
CA ARG A 72 21.12 -13.12 9.64
C ARG A 72 22.31 -13.84 10.26
N ALA A 73 23.00 -13.19 11.21
CA ALA A 73 24.14 -13.75 11.91
C ALA A 73 23.77 -14.55 13.17
N LEU A 74 22.46 -14.72 13.45
CA LEU A 74 21.91 -15.53 14.53
C LEU A 74 21.64 -16.97 14.09
#